data_AF-A0A818BWP5-F1
#
_entry.id   AF-A0A818BWP5-F1
#
_cell.length_a   1.000
_cell.length_b   1.000
_cell.length_c   1.000
_cell.angle_alpha   90.00
_cell.angle_beta   90.00
_cell.angle_gamma   90.00
#
_symmetry.space_group_name_H-M   'P 1'
#
loop_
_entity.id
_entity.type
_entity.pdbx_description
1 polymer ?
#
loop_
_entity_poly.entity_id
_entity_poly.type
_entity_poly.pdbx_seq_one_letter_code
_entity_poly.pdbx_strand_id
1 'polypeptide(L)'
;DDAFNEPQSDSELIDVSFDEDEWIDLDHDEETIDNFIEGVNTEVILLDDLQNQVKKVIDITRRIVNTTKRTSTLSAFVEKKRMNYNLKVSKNKRIKRQLSKDVKTRWNSSFKMLSTIDLYRDIITDMFKCKGNIGITSKQRKKLARIELTTDQWDLIKLLITLLEPFYSATKALSTTTYPTIGSALYLIRSLEEYLEKLENNLTLNALKAKVLVKFQYYMFDDTDQFNTL
;
A
#
# COMPACT_ATOMS: atom_id res chain seq x y z
N ASP A 1 45.10 -25.06 -41.97
CA ASP A 1 44.05 -25.58 -41.08
C ASP A 1 44.05 -24.81 -39.78
N ASP A 2 43.15 -23.84 -39.76
CA ASP A 2 42.25 -23.48 -38.67
C ASP A 2 42.84 -23.09 -37.31
N ALA A 3 42.92 -21.77 -37.17
CA ALA A 3 42.46 -20.96 -36.04
C ALA A 3 41.61 -21.70 -34.98
N PHE A 4 41.95 -21.52 -33.72
CA PHE A 4 40.96 -21.22 -32.67
C PHE A 4 41.64 -20.39 -31.55
N ASN A 5 41.24 -19.12 -31.48
CA ASN A 5 41.61 -18.15 -30.45
C ASN A 5 41.03 -18.55 -29.08
N GLU A 6 41.85 -18.52 -28.04
CA GLU A 6 41.39 -18.36 -26.66
C GLU A 6 41.02 -16.88 -26.42
N PRO A 7 39.85 -16.55 -25.86
CA PRO A 7 39.54 -15.17 -25.52
C PRO A 7 40.20 -14.81 -24.18
N GLN A 8 41.08 -13.80 -24.21
CA GLN A 8 41.52 -13.07 -23.04
C GLN A 8 40.30 -12.37 -22.41
N SER A 9 40.04 -12.68 -21.14
CA SER A 9 39.04 -12.01 -20.32
C SER A 9 39.62 -10.68 -19.84
N ASP A 10 39.38 -9.63 -20.61
CA ASP A 10 39.62 -8.24 -20.18
C ASP A 10 38.73 -7.92 -18.98
N SER A 11 39.36 -7.70 -17.83
CA SER A 11 38.74 -7.13 -16.65
C SER A 11 38.63 -5.62 -16.83
N GLU A 12 37.60 -5.18 -17.56
CA GLU A 12 37.19 -3.78 -17.53
C GLU A 12 36.38 -3.52 -16.25
N LEU A 13 37.02 -2.78 -15.34
CA LEU A 13 36.38 -2.11 -14.22
C LEU A 13 35.37 -1.12 -14.77
N ILE A 14 34.09 -1.51 -14.78
CA ILE A 14 32.99 -0.57 -15.04
C ILE A 14 32.87 0.34 -13.81
N ASP A 15 33.42 1.53 -13.95
CA ASP A 15 33.14 2.70 -13.13
C ASP A 15 31.67 3.11 -13.35
N VAL A 16 30.78 2.57 -12.52
CA VAL A 16 29.39 3.03 -12.48
C VAL A 16 29.36 4.30 -11.65
N SER A 17 29.75 5.40 -12.28
CA SER A 17 29.39 6.74 -11.85
C SER A 17 27.85 6.79 -11.74
N PHE A 18 27.39 6.92 -10.50
CA PHE A 18 25.99 7.00 -10.16
C PHE A 18 25.54 8.43 -10.43
N ASP A 19 24.93 8.65 -11.59
CA ASP A 19 24.24 9.90 -11.91
C ASP A 19 23.08 10.08 -10.93
N GLU A 20 23.37 10.83 -9.85
CA GLU A 20 22.39 11.60 -9.11
C GLU A 20 21.86 12.68 -10.06
N ASP A 21 20.70 12.45 -10.69
CA ASP A 21 19.66 13.47 -10.95
C ASP A 21 18.67 12.99 -12.01
N GLU A 22 17.60 12.33 -11.58
CA GLU A 22 16.35 12.34 -12.32
C GLU A 22 15.17 12.17 -11.34
N TRP A 23 14.77 13.29 -10.75
CA TRP A 23 13.47 13.41 -10.09
C TRP A 23 12.53 14.06 -11.10
N ILE A 24 11.58 13.27 -11.60
CA ILE A 24 10.44 13.77 -12.36
C ILE A 24 9.57 14.58 -11.40
N ASP A 25 9.60 15.90 -11.56
CA ASP A 25 8.59 16.80 -11.02
C ASP A 25 7.28 16.55 -11.78
N LEU A 26 6.34 15.88 -11.10
CA LEU A 26 4.95 15.88 -11.51
C LEU A 26 4.31 17.10 -10.87
N ASP A 27 4.48 18.25 -11.53
CA ASP A 27 3.62 19.40 -11.33
C ASP A 27 2.18 18.96 -11.63
N HIS A 28 1.34 19.01 -10.61
CA HIS A 28 -0.10 18.86 -10.73
C HIS A 28 -0.66 20.27 -10.72
N ASP A 29 -0.87 20.82 -11.91
CA ASP A 29 -1.67 22.03 -12.08
C ASP A 29 -3.10 21.72 -11.63
N GLU A 30 -3.41 22.11 -10.40
CA GLU A 30 -4.77 22.10 -9.87
C GLU A 30 -5.36 23.49 -10.16
N GLU A 31 -6.00 23.62 -11.33
CA GLU A 31 -6.84 24.78 -11.66
C GLU A 31 -7.92 24.93 -10.59
N THR A 32 -7.81 26.02 -9.84
CA THR A 32 -8.76 26.41 -8.79
C THR A 32 -9.98 27.01 -9.47
N ILE A 33 -11.02 26.20 -9.68
CA ILE A 33 -12.34 26.71 -10.08
C ILE A 33 -13.07 27.13 -8.80
N ASP A 34 -13.02 28.43 -8.50
CA ASP A 34 -13.85 29.09 -7.49
C ASP A 34 -15.33 29.06 -7.94
N ASN A 35 -16.09 28.10 -7.41
CA ASN A 35 -17.55 28.13 -7.42
C ASN A 35 -18.06 28.15 -5.98
N PHE A 36 -18.16 29.35 -5.43
CA PHE A 36 -18.82 29.62 -4.15
C PHE A 36 -20.33 29.42 -4.34
N ILE A 37 -20.85 28.26 -3.91
CA ILE A 37 -22.29 28.01 -3.80
C ILE A 37 -22.61 27.86 -2.31
N GLU A 38 -23.34 28.82 -1.75
CA GLU A 38 -23.89 28.74 -0.40
C GLU A 38 -24.85 27.55 -0.32
N GLY A 39 -24.54 26.59 0.56
CA GLY A 39 -25.38 25.41 0.81
C GLY A 39 -24.81 24.07 0.33
N VAL A 40 -23.50 23.95 0.04
CA VAL A 40 -22.87 22.65 -0.26
C VAL A 40 -23.02 21.71 0.94
N ASN A 41 -23.81 20.65 0.74
CA ASN A 41 -24.12 19.57 1.67
C ASN A 41 -22.91 19.20 2.56
N THR A 42 -23.03 19.47 3.86
CA THR A 42 -22.02 19.12 4.87
C THR A 42 -21.59 17.64 4.79
N GLU A 43 -22.50 16.75 4.40
CA GLU A 43 -22.21 15.32 4.18
C GLU A 43 -21.23 15.06 3.01
N VAL A 44 -21.31 15.84 1.93
CA VAL A 44 -20.40 15.71 0.78
C VAL A 44 -19.00 16.17 1.16
N ILE A 45 -18.89 17.30 1.87
CA ILE A 45 -17.61 17.85 2.35
C ILE A 45 -16.90 16.87 3.30
N LEU A 46 -17.64 16.24 4.22
CA LEU A 46 -17.08 15.26 5.16
C LEU A 46 -16.57 13.99 4.48
N LEU A 47 -17.25 13.55 3.41
CA LEU A 47 -16.85 12.36 2.66
C LEU A 47 -15.60 12.62 1.79
N ASP A 48 -15.47 13.82 1.22
CA ASP A 48 -14.30 14.20 0.43
C ASP A 48 -13.06 14.41 1.33
N ASP A 49 -13.25 14.98 2.52
CA ASP A 49 -12.17 15.04 3.53
C ASP A 49 -11.67 13.65 3.91
N LEU A 50 -12.59 12.70 4.16
CA LEU A 50 -12.21 11.32 4.47
C LEU A 50 -11.43 10.65 3.32
N GLN A 51 -11.83 10.87 2.06
CA GLN A 51 -11.08 10.37 0.91
C GLN A 51 -9.68 10.97 0.84
N ASN A 52 -9.54 12.27 1.09
CA ASN A 52 -8.25 12.96 1.14
C ASN A 52 -7.37 12.42 2.27
N GLN A 53 -7.93 12.15 3.44
CA GLN A 53 -7.23 11.50 4.56
C GLN A 53 -6.73 10.10 4.17
N VAL A 54 -7.57 9.28 3.54
CA VAL A 54 -7.19 7.94 3.05
C VAL A 54 -6.06 8.02 2.02
N LYS A 55 -6.17 8.91 1.03
CA LYS A 55 -5.13 9.14 0.01
C LYS A 55 -3.80 9.51 0.67
N LYS A 56 -3.82 10.47 1.59
CA LYS A 56 -2.65 10.93 2.34
C LYS A 56 -2.00 9.79 3.15
N VAL A 57 -2.79 8.97 3.84
CA VAL A 57 -2.28 7.83 4.63
C VAL A 57 -1.62 6.77 3.73
N ILE A 58 -2.24 6.45 2.60
CA ILE A 58 -1.67 5.51 1.63
C ILE A 58 -0.35 6.06 1.07
N ASP A 59 -0.28 7.35 0.74
CA ASP A 59 0.92 8.00 0.22
C ASP A 59 2.06 8.04 1.24
N ILE A 60 1.76 8.39 2.50
CA ILE A 60 2.74 8.34 3.59
C ILE A 60 3.26 6.92 3.76
N THR A 61 2.37 5.93 3.81
CA THR A 61 2.76 4.51 3.93
C THR A 61 3.68 4.08 2.78
N ARG A 62 3.34 4.47 1.55
CA ARG A 62 4.17 4.20 0.37
C ARG A 62 5.56 4.82 0.49
N ARG A 63 5.64 6.07 0.97
CA ARG A 63 6.90 6.78 1.22
C ARG A 63 7.74 6.10 2.30
N ILE A 64 7.12 5.64 3.39
CA ILE A 64 7.83 4.89 4.46
C ILE A 64 8.44 3.63 3.86
N VAL A 65 7.62 2.77 3.25
CA VAL A 65 8.10 1.50 2.69
C VAL A 65 9.20 1.72 1.67
N ASN A 66 9.03 2.69 0.76
CA ASN A 66 10.04 2.98 -0.25
C ASN A 66 11.33 3.52 0.35
N THR A 67 11.25 4.43 1.32
CA THR A 67 12.43 4.99 1.98
C THR A 67 13.19 3.92 2.75
N THR A 68 12.49 3.10 3.54
CA THR A 68 13.08 1.99 4.29
C THR A 68 13.77 0.99 3.35
N LYS A 69 13.15 0.65 2.22
CA LYS A 69 13.71 -0.36 1.28
C LYS A 69 14.81 0.19 0.36
N ARG A 70 14.88 1.51 0.15
CA ARG A 70 15.94 2.15 -0.65
C ARG A 70 17.20 2.41 0.17
N THR A 71 17.06 2.70 1.45
CA THR A 71 18.21 2.97 2.33
C THR A 71 18.69 1.68 2.99
N SER A 72 19.90 1.23 2.63
CA SER A 72 20.53 0.03 3.21
C SER A 72 20.55 0.04 4.74
N THR A 73 20.84 1.19 5.34
CA THR A 73 20.88 1.37 6.79
C THR A 73 19.51 1.19 7.47
N LEU A 74 18.45 1.75 6.88
CA LEU A 74 17.08 1.59 7.40
C LEU A 74 16.57 0.16 7.20
N SER A 75 16.85 -0.43 6.03
CA SER A 75 16.53 -1.83 5.73
C SER A 75 17.21 -2.77 6.73
N ALA A 76 18.52 -2.58 6.97
CA ALA A 76 19.28 -3.37 7.94
C ALA A 76 18.76 -3.20 9.37
N PHE A 77 18.39 -1.98 9.76
CA PHE A 77 17.77 -1.72 11.07
C PHE A 77 16.45 -2.48 11.25
N VAL A 78 15.54 -2.35 10.28
CA VAL A 78 14.22 -3.00 10.32
C VAL A 78 14.36 -4.52 10.31
N GLU A 79 15.26 -5.06 9.49
CA GLU A 79 15.54 -6.49 9.42
C GLU A 79 16.11 -7.01 10.74
N LYS A 80 17.10 -6.31 11.32
CA LYS A 80 17.67 -6.66 12.64
C LYS A 80 16.59 -6.68 13.74
N LYS A 81 15.73 -5.67 13.78
CA LYS A 81 14.62 -5.60 14.74
C LYS A 81 13.61 -6.71 14.53
N ARG A 82 13.28 -7.04 13.28
CA ARG A 82 12.40 -8.18 12.96
C ARG A 82 12.99 -9.51 13.40
N MET A 83 14.27 -9.76 13.12
CA MET A 83 14.93 -11.00 13.53
C MET A 83 14.94 -11.13 15.04
N ASN A 84 15.26 -10.05 15.77
CA ASN A 84 15.19 -10.01 17.23
C ASN A 84 13.77 -10.28 17.76
N TYR A 85 12.73 -9.73 17.12
CA TYR A 85 11.34 -10.06 17.45
C TYR A 85 11.05 -11.54 17.22
N ASN A 86 11.42 -12.08 16.05
CA ASN A 86 11.18 -13.47 15.67
C ASN A 86 11.90 -14.50 16.56
N LEU A 87 13.03 -14.13 17.17
CA LEU A 87 13.74 -14.94 18.16
C LEU A 87 13.00 -15.03 19.50
N LYS A 88 12.21 -14.00 19.86
CA LYS A 88 11.49 -13.91 21.14
C LYS A 88 10.09 -14.51 21.11
N VAL A 89 9.57 -14.81 19.91
CA VAL A 89 8.19 -15.30 19.73
C VAL A 89 8.15 -16.71 19.16
N SER A 90 7.05 -17.41 19.44
CA SER A 90 6.75 -18.73 18.88
C SER A 90 6.66 -18.71 17.34
N LYS A 91 6.92 -19.84 16.69
CA LYS A 91 6.99 -19.97 15.21
C LYS A 91 5.73 -19.47 14.48
N ASN A 92 4.56 -19.59 15.09
CA ASN A 92 3.28 -19.11 14.56
C ASN A 92 3.10 -17.58 14.64
N LYS A 93 3.81 -16.89 15.55
CA LYS A 93 3.75 -15.44 15.73
C LYS A 93 4.86 -14.67 15.01
N ARG A 94 5.77 -15.39 14.32
CA ARG A 94 6.88 -14.77 13.59
C ARG A 94 6.39 -13.95 12.40
N ILE A 95 6.99 -12.79 12.21
CA ILE A 95 6.85 -11.97 11.01
C ILE A 95 7.68 -12.63 9.91
N LYS A 96 7.01 -13.37 9.02
CA LYS A 96 7.66 -14.09 7.90
C LYS A 96 7.77 -13.27 6.62
N ARG A 97 6.84 -12.31 6.43
CA ARG A 97 6.76 -11.51 5.21
C ARG A 97 7.62 -10.27 5.35
N GLN A 98 8.32 -9.92 4.26
CA GLN A 98 8.99 -8.63 4.12
C GLN A 98 7.97 -7.50 3.94
N LEU A 99 8.37 -6.25 4.20
CA LEU A 99 7.57 -5.07 3.86
C LEU A 99 7.22 -5.10 2.37
N SER A 100 5.93 -5.04 2.04
CA SER A 100 5.44 -5.10 0.66
C SER A 100 5.38 -3.71 0.05
N LYS A 101 5.91 -3.56 -1.18
CA LYS A 101 5.75 -2.32 -1.94
C LYS A 101 4.38 -2.29 -2.60
N ASP A 102 3.76 -1.13 -2.60
CA ASP A 102 2.59 -0.86 -3.42
C ASP A 102 3.00 -0.64 -4.89
N VAL A 103 2.26 -1.25 -5.80
CA VAL A 103 2.53 -1.33 -7.24
C VAL A 103 1.24 -1.01 -7.99
N LYS A 104 1.19 0.15 -8.65
CA LYS A 104 0.00 0.66 -9.32
C LYS A 104 -0.68 -0.35 -10.25
N THR A 105 0.10 -1.15 -10.98
CA THR A 105 -0.40 -2.15 -11.94
C THR A 105 -0.90 -3.45 -11.30
N ARG A 106 -0.71 -3.64 -9.99
CA ARG A 106 -1.18 -4.81 -9.25
C ARG A 106 -2.18 -4.36 -8.21
N TRP A 107 -3.47 -4.45 -8.54
CA TRP A 107 -4.57 -3.91 -7.74
C TRP A 107 -4.57 -4.37 -6.25
N ASN A 108 -4.08 -5.57 -5.95
CA ASN A 108 -3.93 -6.10 -4.58
C ASN A 108 -2.72 -5.58 -3.78
N SER A 109 -1.83 -4.81 -4.39
CA SER A 109 -0.56 -4.45 -3.77
C SER A 109 -0.71 -3.43 -2.65
N SER A 110 -1.69 -2.53 -2.73
CA SER A 110 -1.97 -1.54 -1.68
C SER A 110 -2.41 -2.23 -0.39
N PHE A 111 -3.34 -3.20 -0.47
CA PHE A 111 -3.73 -4.02 0.67
C PHE A 111 -2.54 -4.76 1.29
N LYS A 112 -1.69 -5.39 0.47
CA LYS A 112 -0.49 -6.08 0.96
C LYS A 112 0.47 -5.13 1.65
N MET A 113 0.69 -3.93 1.11
CA MET A 113 1.52 -2.90 1.72
C MET A 113 0.98 -2.52 3.10
N LEU A 114 -0.31 -2.14 3.17
CA LEU A 114 -0.98 -1.76 4.42
C LEU A 114 -0.91 -2.89 5.46
N SER A 115 -1.26 -4.11 5.07
CA SER A 115 -1.20 -5.28 5.96
C SER A 115 0.21 -5.54 6.49
N THR A 116 1.25 -5.38 5.65
CA THR A 116 2.62 -5.57 6.12
C THR A 116 3.14 -4.40 6.94
N ILE A 117 2.73 -3.15 6.69
CA ILE A 117 3.19 -2.03 7.53
C ILE A 117 2.60 -2.12 8.93
N ASP A 118 1.33 -2.52 9.06
CA ASP A 118 0.67 -2.71 10.37
C ASP A 118 1.31 -3.88 11.14
N LEU A 119 1.65 -4.98 10.46
CA LEU A 119 2.42 -6.08 11.06
C LEU A 119 3.80 -5.62 11.60
N TYR A 120 4.38 -4.58 11.01
CA TYR A 120 5.66 -4.00 11.42
C TYR A 120 5.50 -2.75 12.30
N ARG A 121 4.28 -2.42 12.76
CA ARG A 121 3.97 -1.16 13.45
C ARG A 121 4.97 -0.80 14.55
N ASP A 122 5.26 -1.74 15.45
CA ASP A 122 6.18 -1.51 16.56
C ASP A 122 7.63 -1.28 16.09
N ILE A 123 8.06 -2.04 15.08
CA ILE A 123 9.41 -1.93 14.50
C ILE A 123 9.58 -0.58 13.78
N ILE A 124 8.56 -0.16 13.03
CA ILE A 124 8.56 1.12 12.31
C ILE A 124 8.50 2.29 13.31
N THR A 125 7.67 2.18 14.35
CA THR A 125 7.61 3.18 15.42
C THR A 125 8.97 3.31 16.13
N ASP A 126 9.63 2.18 16.41
CA ASP A 126 10.97 2.18 16.98
C ASP A 126 12.03 2.77 16.04
N MET A 127 11.93 2.54 14.73
CA MET A 127 12.77 3.20 13.72
C MET A 127 12.63 4.72 13.76
N PHE A 128 11.40 5.24 13.88
CA PHE A 128 11.16 6.68 14.00
C PHE A 128 11.66 7.26 15.32
N LYS A 129 11.58 6.52 16.43
CA LYS A 129 12.15 6.93 17.72
C LYS A 129 13.68 6.94 17.69
N CYS A 130 14.29 5.93 17.07
CA CYS A 130 15.74 5.76 17.01
C CYS A 130 16.41 6.53 15.86
N LYS A 131 15.69 7.33 15.05
CA LYS A 131 16.22 8.02 13.86
C LYS A 131 17.47 8.88 14.08
N GLY A 132 17.73 9.30 15.33
CA GLY A 132 18.97 9.98 15.72
C GLY A 132 20.23 9.09 15.69
N ASN A 133 20.06 7.78 15.94
CA ASN A 133 21.12 6.82 16.22
C ASN A 133 21.30 5.76 15.11
N ILE A 134 20.50 5.80 14.05
CA ILE A 134 20.50 4.79 12.97
C ILE A 134 21.63 5.06 11.94
N GLY A 135 22.57 5.97 12.18
CA GLY A 135 23.67 6.24 11.24
C GLY A 135 23.21 6.79 9.88
N ILE A 136 22.07 7.47 9.85
CA ILE A 136 21.53 8.17 8.66
C ILE A 136 21.94 9.63 8.64
N THR A 137 22.01 10.23 7.45
CA THR A 137 22.40 11.65 7.30
C THR A 137 21.35 12.60 7.87
N SER A 138 21.74 13.83 8.18
CA SER A 138 20.81 14.86 8.68
C SER A 138 19.65 15.13 7.69
N LYS A 139 19.93 15.15 6.38
CA LYS A 139 18.93 15.29 5.31
C LYS A 139 17.93 14.12 5.31
N GLN A 140 18.42 12.88 5.40
CA GLN A 140 17.58 11.68 5.49
C GLN A 140 16.72 11.68 6.75
N ARG A 141 17.28 12.10 7.89
CA ARG A 141 16.55 12.19 9.17
C ARG A 141 15.39 13.18 9.10
N LYS A 142 15.61 14.37 8.53
CA LYS A 142 14.56 15.38 8.32
C LYS A 142 13.47 14.85 7.38
N LYS A 143 13.86 14.16 6.29
CA LYS A 143 12.91 13.53 5.36
C LYS A 143 12.07 12.45 6.05
N LEU A 144 12.70 11.62 6.87
CA LEU A 144 12.03 10.57 7.64
C LEU A 144 11.02 11.17 8.64
N ALA A 145 11.39 12.22 9.37
CA ALA A 145 10.49 12.88 10.31
C ALA A 145 9.20 13.43 9.67
N ARG A 146 9.25 13.84 8.39
CA ARG A 146 8.07 14.35 7.66
C ARG A 146 7.06 13.27 7.25
N ILE A 147 7.45 12.00 7.31
CA ILE A 147 6.61 10.86 6.90
C ILE A 147 6.29 9.94 8.08
N GLU A 148 6.38 10.45 9.31
CA GLU A 148 6.01 9.73 10.51
C GLU A 148 4.48 9.65 10.65
N LEU A 149 3.95 8.43 10.84
CA LEU A 149 2.51 8.20 10.97
C LEU A 149 2.03 8.60 12.38
N THR A 150 0.95 9.37 12.45
CA THR A 150 0.25 9.67 13.71
C THR A 150 -0.56 8.47 14.19
N THR A 151 -1.02 8.51 15.44
CA THR A 151 -1.91 7.46 16.00
C THR A 151 -3.17 7.28 15.15
N ASP A 152 -3.85 8.37 14.82
CA ASP A 152 -5.08 8.32 14.01
C ASP A 152 -4.83 7.74 12.62
N GLN A 153 -3.67 8.02 12.02
CA GLN A 153 -3.29 7.44 10.74
C GLN A 153 -3.04 5.94 10.83
N TRP A 154 -2.45 5.45 11.93
CA TRP A 154 -2.35 4.01 12.17
C TRP A 154 -3.72 3.35 12.34
N ASP A 155 -4.64 4.01 13.02
CA ASP A 155 -5.98 3.47 13.21
C ASP A 155 -6.76 3.46 11.88
N LEU A 156 -6.60 4.50 11.05
CA LEU A 156 -7.14 4.51 9.69
C LEU A 156 -6.54 3.41 8.81
N ILE A 157 -5.23 3.12 8.91
CA ILE A 157 -4.61 1.96 8.22
C ILE A 157 -5.31 0.65 8.62
N LYS A 158 -5.60 0.44 9.90
CA LYS A 158 -6.31 -0.75 10.36
C LYS A 158 -7.72 -0.85 9.80
N LEU A 159 -8.46 0.26 9.79
CA LEU A 159 -9.79 0.30 9.17
C LEU A 159 -9.74 -0.05 7.67
N LEU A 160 -8.75 0.48 6.95
CA LEU A 160 -8.54 0.14 5.54
C LEU A 160 -8.17 -1.34 5.33
N ILE A 161 -7.37 -1.93 6.21
CA ILE A 161 -7.06 -3.36 6.16
C ILE A 161 -8.34 -4.17 6.37
N THR A 162 -9.14 -3.86 7.39
CA THR A 162 -10.41 -4.53 7.66
C THR A 162 -11.37 -4.43 6.48
N LEU A 163 -11.47 -3.25 5.86
CA LEU A 163 -12.31 -3.02 4.68
C LEU A 163 -11.87 -3.85 3.46
N LEU A 164 -10.57 -3.93 3.21
CA LEU A 164 -10.01 -4.51 1.99
C LEU A 164 -9.72 -6.02 2.10
N GLU A 165 -9.66 -6.58 3.31
CA GLU A 165 -9.36 -7.99 3.53
C GLU A 165 -10.36 -8.97 2.87
N PRO A 166 -11.69 -8.72 2.91
CA PRO A 166 -12.64 -9.58 2.19
C PRO A 166 -12.41 -9.59 0.68
N PHE A 167 -12.10 -8.44 0.08
CA PHE A 167 -11.80 -8.32 -1.35
C PHE A 167 -10.53 -9.08 -1.72
N TYR A 168 -9.46 -8.91 -0.93
CA TYR A 168 -8.23 -9.64 -1.13
C TYR A 168 -8.45 -11.17 -1.06
N SER A 169 -9.26 -11.62 -0.10
CA SER A 169 -9.59 -13.03 0.09
C SER A 169 -10.43 -13.59 -1.04
N ALA A 170 -11.48 -12.87 -1.45
CA ALA A 170 -12.34 -13.24 -2.57
C ALA A 170 -11.54 -13.38 -3.85
N THR A 171 -10.67 -12.41 -4.19
CA THR A 171 -9.91 -12.55 -5.43
C THR A 171 -8.81 -13.59 -5.33
N LYS A 172 -8.21 -13.81 -4.16
CA LYS A 172 -7.30 -14.94 -3.98
C LYS A 172 -8.01 -16.28 -4.24
N ALA A 173 -9.25 -16.42 -3.79
CA ALA A 173 -10.06 -17.60 -4.05
C ALA A 173 -10.39 -17.76 -5.54
N LEU A 174 -10.71 -16.65 -6.24
CA LEU A 174 -11.03 -16.66 -7.67
C LEU A 174 -9.81 -16.83 -8.59
N SER A 175 -8.63 -16.42 -8.14
CA SER A 175 -7.38 -16.46 -8.93
C SER A 175 -6.65 -17.80 -8.85
N THR A 176 -7.22 -18.81 -8.18
CA THR A 176 -6.60 -20.13 -8.13
C THR A 176 -6.77 -20.86 -9.44
N THR A 177 -5.84 -21.75 -9.75
CA THR A 177 -5.89 -22.63 -10.93
C THR A 177 -6.18 -24.08 -10.57
N THR A 178 -6.34 -24.39 -9.28
CA THR A 178 -6.46 -25.77 -8.79
C THR A 178 -7.87 -26.34 -8.88
N TYR A 179 -8.89 -25.50 -9.07
CA TYR A 179 -10.28 -25.91 -9.22
C TYR A 179 -11.07 -24.86 -10.02
N PRO A 180 -12.18 -25.22 -10.68
CA PRO A 180 -13.04 -24.26 -11.36
C PRO A 180 -13.60 -23.23 -10.38
N THR A 181 -13.36 -21.94 -10.63
CA THR A 181 -13.75 -20.84 -9.74
C THR A 181 -15.03 -20.12 -10.19
N ILE A 182 -15.41 -20.25 -11.47
CA ILE A 182 -16.53 -19.50 -12.05
C ILE A 182 -17.86 -19.74 -11.32
N GLY A 183 -18.15 -20.98 -10.92
CA GLY A 183 -19.36 -21.32 -10.18
C GLY A 183 -19.44 -20.67 -8.79
N SER A 184 -18.30 -20.28 -8.22
CA SER A 184 -18.22 -19.58 -6.93
C SER A 184 -18.17 -18.06 -7.05
N ALA A 185 -17.98 -17.52 -8.27
CA ALA A 185 -17.80 -16.09 -8.49
C ALA A 185 -19.02 -15.27 -8.08
N LEU A 186 -20.21 -15.67 -8.51
CA LEU A 186 -21.45 -14.99 -8.14
C LEU A 186 -21.67 -14.99 -6.63
N TYR A 187 -21.42 -16.13 -5.98
CA TYR A 187 -21.52 -16.24 -4.53
C TYR A 187 -20.56 -15.29 -3.80
N LEU A 188 -19.31 -15.21 -4.24
CA LEU A 188 -18.31 -14.30 -3.65
C LEU A 188 -18.67 -12.84 -3.88
N ILE A 189 -19.17 -12.46 -5.06
CA ILE A 189 -19.63 -11.10 -5.36
C ILE A 189 -20.77 -10.70 -4.42
N ARG A 190 -21.78 -11.56 -4.25
CA ARG A 190 -22.89 -11.31 -3.32
C ARG A 190 -22.45 -11.25 -1.86
N SER A 191 -21.51 -12.10 -1.46
CA SER A 191 -20.93 -12.05 -0.11
C SER A 191 -20.18 -10.74 0.17
N LEU A 192 -19.52 -10.17 -0.84
CA LEU A 192 -18.87 -8.86 -0.73
C LEU A 192 -19.89 -7.72 -0.63
N GLU A 193 -20.97 -7.78 -1.41
CA GLU A 193 -22.08 -6.82 -1.33
C GLU A 193 -22.69 -6.80 0.09
N GLU A 194 -23.06 -7.96 0.62
CA GLU A 194 -23.60 -8.09 1.99
C GLU A 194 -22.63 -7.55 3.05
N TYR A 195 -21.32 -7.81 2.88
CA TYR A 195 -20.29 -7.27 3.78
C TYR A 195 -20.25 -5.73 3.80
N LEU A 196 -20.43 -5.09 2.64
CA LEU A 196 -20.42 -3.65 2.49
C LEU A 196 -21.70 -2.98 3.01
N GLU A 197 -22.85 -3.64 2.86
CA GLU A 197 -24.14 -3.18 3.39
C GLU A 197 -24.22 -3.29 4.92
N LYS A 198 -23.47 -4.23 5.50
CA LYS A 198 -23.46 -4.45 6.94
C LYS A 198 -22.82 -3.27 7.69
N LEU A 199 -23.65 -2.58 8.45
CA LEU A 199 -23.25 -1.54 9.38
C LEU A 199 -22.44 -2.10 10.55
N GLU A 200 -21.41 -1.35 10.94
CA GLU A 200 -20.59 -1.60 12.12
C GLU A 200 -20.67 -0.42 13.10
N ASN A 201 -20.10 -0.57 14.30
CA ASN A 201 -20.09 0.52 15.29
C ASN A 201 -19.10 1.66 14.96
N ASN A 202 -18.36 1.54 13.86
CA ASN A 202 -17.35 2.52 13.45
C ASN A 202 -17.89 3.39 12.30
N LEU A 203 -18.19 4.66 12.60
CA LEU A 203 -18.73 5.62 11.63
C LEU A 203 -17.82 5.81 10.42
N THR A 204 -16.51 5.92 10.63
CA THR A 204 -15.51 6.07 9.56
C THR A 204 -15.50 4.86 8.64
N LEU A 205 -15.52 3.65 9.19
CA LEU A 205 -15.57 2.43 8.40
C LEU A 205 -16.87 2.33 7.60
N ASN A 206 -18.02 2.67 8.20
CA ASN A 206 -19.30 2.68 7.49
C ASN A 206 -19.29 3.68 6.33
N ALA A 207 -18.73 4.88 6.52
CA ALA A 207 -18.59 5.87 5.47
C ALA A 207 -17.70 5.36 4.31
N LEU A 208 -16.60 4.67 4.63
CA LEU A 208 -15.75 4.04 3.63
C LEU A 208 -16.46 2.90 2.90
N LYS A 209 -17.16 2.01 3.64
CA LYS A 209 -17.98 0.93 3.06
C LYS A 209 -19.01 1.48 2.10
N ALA A 210 -19.74 2.53 2.47
CA ALA A 210 -20.75 3.16 1.62
C ALA A 210 -20.14 3.66 0.30
N LYS A 211 -18.98 4.33 0.34
CA LYS A 211 -18.28 4.77 -0.88
C LYS A 211 -17.83 3.59 -1.75
N VAL A 212 -17.32 2.52 -1.14
CA VAL A 212 -16.91 1.31 -1.87
C VAL A 212 -18.12 0.59 -2.44
N LEU A 213 -19.25 0.52 -1.72
CA LEU A 213 -20.49 -0.11 -2.16
C LEU A 213 -21.02 0.54 -3.43
N VAL A 214 -21.11 1.87 -3.47
CA VAL A 214 -21.58 2.60 -4.65
C VAL A 214 -20.72 2.26 -5.88
N LYS A 215 -19.39 2.24 -5.72
CA LYS A 215 -18.49 1.85 -6.82
C LYS A 215 -18.59 0.37 -7.17
N PHE A 216 -18.74 -0.49 -6.17
CA PHE A 216 -18.87 -1.93 -6.35
C PHE A 216 -20.11 -2.28 -7.15
N GLN A 217 -21.27 -1.73 -6.78
CA GLN A 217 -22.53 -1.95 -7.49
C GLN A 217 -22.47 -1.44 -8.93
N TYR A 218 -21.90 -0.25 -9.12
CA TYR A 218 -21.70 0.31 -10.46
C TYR A 218 -20.91 -0.64 -11.37
N TYR A 219 -19.75 -1.15 -10.91
CA TYR A 219 -18.89 -2.00 -11.74
C TYR A 219 -19.34 -3.46 -11.87
N MET A 220 -20.13 -3.97 -10.92
CA MET A 220 -20.53 -5.39 -10.88
C MET A 220 -21.93 -5.66 -11.43
N PHE A 221 -22.84 -4.67 -11.39
CA PHE A 221 -24.25 -4.87 -11.72
C PHE A 221 -24.80 -3.87 -12.74
N ASP A 222 -24.35 -2.60 -12.70
CA ASP A 222 -24.90 -1.55 -13.57
C ASP A 222 -24.13 -1.37 -14.89
N ASP A 223 -22.93 -1.93 -15.02
CA ASP A 223 -22.12 -1.84 -16.24
C ASP A 223 -22.72 -2.69 -17.37
N THR A 224 -23.79 -2.17 -18.00
CA THR A 224 -24.48 -2.76 -19.15
C THR A 224 -23.55 -3.05 -20.33
N ASP A 225 -22.38 -2.40 -20.40
CA ASP A 225 -21.41 -2.62 -21.48
C ASP A 225 -20.64 -3.93 -21.35
N GLN A 226 -20.51 -4.52 -20.15
CA GLN A 226 -19.87 -5.84 -19.97
C GLN A 226 -20.72 -6.99 -20.53
N PHE A 227 -22.05 -6.86 -20.53
CA PHE A 227 -22.95 -7.87 -21.12
C PHE A 227 -23.14 -7.68 -22.62
N ASN A 228 -22.94 -6.46 -23.15
CA ASN A 228 -23.05 -6.17 -24.59
C ASN A 228 -21.79 -6.54 -25.40
N THR A 229 -20.71 -6.96 -24.73
CA THR A 229 -19.44 -7.34 -25.36
C THR A 229 -19.18 -8.85 -25.38
N LEU A 230 -20.12 -9.67 -24.90
CA LEU A 230 -20.14 -11.14 -25.01
C LEU A 230 -21.12 -11.59 -26.10
#